data_AF-A0AAW9I9E7-F1
#
_entry.id   AF-A0AAW9I9E7-F1
#
_cell.length_a   1.000
_cell.length_b   1.000
_cell.length_c   1.000
_cell.angle_alpha   90.00
_cell.angle_beta   90.00
_cell.angle_gamma   90.00
#
_symmetry.space_group_name_H-M   'P 1'
#
loop_
_entity.id
_entity.type
_entity.pdbx_description
1 polymer ?
#
loop_
_entity_poly.entity_id
_entity_poly.type
_entity_poly.pdbx_seq_one_letter_code
_entity_poly.pdbx_strand_id
1 'polypeptide(L)'
;VTDVNTGEVLASASYPSYDPNLFVSGISSKDYSDLQPKNTNDLLAPAPLLNLVTQGVFQPGSTFKMITGMAALEHGLNPEYSINDTGVIWMGSGSSKKSYGDAIWNKSRANHGTVNLYKAIQE
;
A
#
# COMPACT_ATOMS: atom_id res chain seq x y z
N VAL A 1 15.33 1.10 -4.28
CA VAL A 1 15.67 0.71 -5.67
C VAL A 1 16.62 -0.46 -5.59
N THR A 2 16.35 -1.52 -6.34
CA THR A 2 17.13 -2.76 -6.33
C THR A 2 17.48 -3.19 -7.74
N ASP A 3 18.63 -3.83 -7.91
CA ASP A 3 18.90 -4.64 -9.10
C ASP A 3 18.08 -5.93 -9.03
N VAL A 4 17.30 -6.22 -10.07
CA VAL A 4 16.37 -7.37 -10.08
C VAL A 4 17.05 -8.72 -10.30
N ASN A 5 18.28 -8.73 -10.84
CA ASN A 5 19.04 -9.96 -11.11
C ASN A 5 19.93 -10.34 -9.92
N THR A 6 20.47 -9.35 -9.20
CA THR A 6 21.41 -9.57 -8.10
C THR A 6 20.79 -9.39 -6.72
N GLY A 7 19.71 -8.61 -6.61
CA GLY A 7 19.10 -8.21 -5.34
C GLY A 7 19.84 -7.06 -4.63
N GLU A 8 20.86 -6.47 -5.25
CA GLU A 8 21.62 -5.35 -4.67
C GLU A 8 20.74 -4.12 -4.45
N VAL A 9 20.88 -3.47 -3.30
CA VAL A 9 20.20 -2.21 -2.98
C VAL A 9 20.98 -1.04 -3.59
N LEU A 10 20.52 -0.55 -4.74
CA LEU A 10 21.13 0.59 -5.43
C LEU A 10 20.80 1.93 -4.76
N ALA A 11 19.63 2.02 -4.13
CA ALA A 11 19.24 3.19 -3.34
C ALA A 11 18.20 2.80 -2.27
N SER A 12 18.36 3.35 -1.07
CA SER A 12 17.41 3.26 0.04
C SER A 12 17.26 4.64 0.67
N ALA A 13 16.06 5.20 0.60
CA ALA A 13 15.77 6.53 1.10
C ALA A 13 14.45 6.53 1.88
N SER A 14 14.46 7.13 3.07
CA SER A 14 13.30 7.33 3.93
C SER A 14 13.09 8.83 4.11
N TYR A 15 11.86 9.30 3.99
CA TYR A 15 11.51 10.70 4.19
C TYR A 15 10.33 10.84 5.16
N PRO A 16 10.36 11.83 6.08
CA PRO A 16 11.44 12.80 6.31
C PRO A 16 12.75 12.16 6.79
N SER A 17 13.89 12.79 6.47
CA SER A 17 15.22 12.39 6.94
C SER A 17 15.73 13.40 7.98
N TYR A 18 16.88 13.10 8.58
CA TYR A 18 17.60 13.99 9.49
C TYR A 18 19.08 14.07 9.10
N ASP A 19 19.80 15.08 9.62
CA ASP A 19 21.25 15.18 9.50
C ASP A 19 21.91 14.27 10.56
N PRO A 20 22.62 13.20 10.17
CA PRO A 20 23.27 12.30 11.13
C PRO A 20 24.39 12.99 11.91
N ASN A 21 24.96 14.11 11.41
CA ASN A 21 26.01 14.84 12.12
C ASN A 21 25.54 15.41 13.46
N LEU A 22 24.22 15.60 13.65
CA LEU A 22 23.64 16.01 14.93
C LEU A 22 23.96 15.04 16.07
N PHE A 23 24.29 13.77 15.78
CA PHE A 23 24.58 12.76 16.80
C PHE A 23 26.07 12.59 17.10
N VAL A 24 26.97 13.08 16.25
CA VAL A 24 28.42 12.76 16.30
C VAL A 24 29.06 13.18 17.63
N SER A 25 28.70 14.36 18.14
CA SER A 25 29.23 14.90 19.42
C SER A 25 28.21 14.85 20.56
N GLY A 26 27.12 14.12 20.40
CA GLY A 26 25.96 14.16 21.28
C GLY A 26 24.95 15.21 20.83
N ILE A 27 23.73 14.76 20.56
CA ILE A 27 22.62 15.59 20.09
C ILE A 27 22.06 16.46 21.22
N SER A 28 21.66 17.70 20.89
CA SER A 28 20.99 18.57 21.85
C SER A 28 19.56 18.07 22.15
N SER A 29 19.06 18.32 23.36
CA SER A 29 17.67 17.96 23.71
C SER A 29 16.65 18.62 22.80
N LYS A 30 16.95 19.82 22.29
CA LYS A 30 16.10 20.54 21.35
C LYS A 30 16.05 19.81 20.00
N ASP A 31 17.19 19.51 19.41
CA ASP A 31 17.25 18.87 18.09
C ASP A 31 16.64 17.46 18.16
N TYR A 32 16.92 16.71 19.22
CA TYR A 32 16.33 15.39 19.41
C TYR A 32 14.80 15.45 19.49
N SER A 33 14.24 16.43 20.21
CA SER A 33 12.79 16.67 20.30
C SER A 33 12.17 17.08 18.95
N ASP A 34 12.96 17.70 18.07
CA ASP A 34 12.53 18.04 16.71
C ASP A 34 12.53 16.84 15.76
N LEU A 35 13.25 15.76 16.09
CA LEU A 35 13.20 14.49 15.37
C LEU A 35 12.10 13.53 15.84
N GLN A 36 11.36 13.88 16.90
CA GLN A 36 10.23 13.09 17.38
C GLN A 36 8.92 13.42 16.66
N PRO A 37 7.99 12.47 16.51
CA PRO A 37 6.65 12.74 16.00
C PRO A 37 5.96 13.79 16.89
N LYS A 38 5.52 14.90 16.29
CA LYS A 38 4.83 15.97 17.03
C LYS A 38 3.43 15.55 17.51
N ASN A 39 2.77 14.65 16.77
CA ASN A 39 1.50 14.05 17.16
C ASN A 39 1.67 12.53 17.27
N THR A 40 1.79 12.02 18.50
CA THR A 40 1.98 10.58 18.76
C THR A 40 0.73 9.74 18.51
N ASN A 41 -0.44 10.37 18.38
CA ASN A 41 -1.71 9.69 18.07
C ASN A 41 -1.94 9.55 16.55
N ASP A 42 -1.13 10.24 15.74
CA ASP A 42 -1.17 10.11 14.29
C ASP A 42 -0.07 9.15 13.84
N LEU A 43 -0.47 7.95 13.42
CA LEU A 43 0.44 6.91 12.92
C LEU A 43 1.19 7.32 11.65
N LEU A 44 0.74 8.38 10.97
CA LEU A 44 1.37 8.95 9.79
C LEU A 44 2.15 10.24 10.09
N ALA A 45 2.27 10.62 11.37
CA ALA A 45 3.02 11.80 11.75
C ALA A 45 4.48 11.69 11.28
N PRO A 46 5.07 12.80 10.77
CA PRO A 46 6.48 12.85 10.39
C PRO A 46 7.40 12.32 11.50
N ALA A 47 8.11 11.22 11.23
CA ALA A 47 8.99 10.55 12.18
C ALA A 47 10.38 10.33 11.56
N PRO A 48 11.27 11.35 11.54
CA PRO A 48 12.58 11.26 10.87
C PRO A 48 13.47 10.11 11.32
N LEU A 49 13.36 9.68 12.58
CA LEU A 49 14.15 8.57 13.13
C LEU A 49 13.65 7.20 12.67
N LEU A 50 12.47 7.11 12.05
CA LEU A 50 11.91 5.87 11.55
C LEU A 50 12.35 5.63 10.10
N ASN A 51 12.99 4.49 9.85
CA ASN A 51 13.31 4.07 8.49
C ASN A 51 12.08 3.39 7.86
N LEU A 52 11.33 4.13 7.05
CA LEU A 52 10.10 3.66 6.40
C LEU A 52 10.36 2.56 5.36
N VAL A 53 11.56 2.45 4.81
CA VAL A 53 11.90 1.41 3.81
C VAL A 53 11.86 0.03 4.44
N THR A 54 12.31 -0.10 5.69
CA THR A 54 12.45 -1.39 6.38
C THR A 54 11.47 -1.59 7.54
N GLN A 55 10.98 -0.50 8.13
CA GLN A 55 10.13 -0.53 9.33
C GLN A 55 8.74 0.07 9.09
N GLY A 56 8.49 0.61 7.89
CA GLY A 56 7.18 1.13 7.53
C GLY A 56 6.16 0.01 7.40
N VAL A 57 5.03 0.12 8.10
CA VAL A 57 3.92 -0.81 8.01
C VAL A 57 2.75 -0.12 7.33
N PHE A 58 2.55 -0.44 6.06
CA PHE A 58 1.51 0.15 5.21
C PHE A 58 0.65 -0.94 4.58
N GLN A 59 -0.61 -0.66 4.30
CA GLN A 59 -1.41 -1.54 3.48
C GLN A 59 -0.87 -1.47 2.04
N PRO A 60 -0.51 -2.60 1.40
CA PRO A 60 0.10 -2.60 0.07
C PRO A 60 -0.87 -2.14 -1.03
N GLY A 61 -2.18 -2.21 -0.77
CA GLY A 61 -3.22 -1.82 -1.73
C GLY A 61 -3.11 -2.59 -3.04
N SER A 62 -3.37 -1.91 -4.16
CA SER A 62 -3.38 -2.55 -5.49
C SER A 62 -2.04 -3.14 -5.93
N THR A 63 -0.91 -2.77 -5.31
CA THR A 63 0.39 -3.40 -5.62
C THR A 63 0.41 -4.90 -5.31
N PHE A 64 -0.47 -5.36 -4.41
CA PHE A 64 -0.58 -6.77 -4.04
C PHE A 64 -1.41 -7.61 -5.02
N LYS A 65 -2.13 -6.98 -5.98
CA LYS A 65 -2.98 -7.68 -6.96
C LYS A 65 -2.20 -8.75 -7.75
N MET A 66 -0.92 -8.51 -8.05
CA MET A 66 -0.08 -9.48 -8.77
C MET A 66 0.04 -10.81 -8.01
N ILE A 67 0.23 -10.77 -6.69
CA ILE A 67 0.35 -11.97 -5.86
C ILE A 67 -0.98 -12.71 -5.77
N THR A 68 -2.08 -11.98 -5.52
CA THR A 68 -3.43 -12.57 -5.47
C THR A 68 -3.83 -13.19 -6.81
N GLY A 69 -3.51 -12.51 -7.93
CA GLY A 69 -3.75 -13.02 -9.27
C GLY A 69 -2.96 -14.29 -9.55
N MET A 70 -1.68 -14.33 -9.18
CA MET A 70 -0.85 -15.54 -9.33
C MET A 70 -1.44 -16.73 -8.54
N ALA A 71 -1.81 -16.51 -7.28
CA ALA A 71 -2.46 -17.56 -6.48
C ALA A 71 -3.77 -18.05 -7.12
N ALA A 72 -4.58 -17.15 -7.69
CA ALA A 72 -5.81 -17.53 -8.37
C ALA A 72 -5.53 -18.40 -9.63
N LEU A 73 -4.50 -18.07 -10.40
CA LEU A 73 -4.05 -18.87 -11.55
C LEU A 73 -3.57 -20.26 -11.12
N GLU A 74 -2.78 -20.35 -10.05
CA GLU A 74 -2.34 -21.64 -9.48
C GLU A 74 -3.51 -22.52 -9.04
N HIS A 75 -4.62 -21.91 -8.63
CA HIS A 75 -5.86 -22.59 -8.27
C HIS A 75 -6.85 -22.76 -9.42
N GLY A 76 -6.42 -22.54 -10.67
CA GLY A 76 -7.18 -22.89 -11.88
C GLY A 76 -8.08 -21.78 -12.43
N LEU A 77 -7.91 -20.54 -12.00
CA LEU A 77 -8.55 -19.40 -12.67
C LEU A 77 -8.04 -19.33 -14.13
N ASN A 78 -8.95 -19.29 -15.10
CA ASN A 78 -8.60 -18.93 -16.46
C ASN A 78 -8.37 -17.40 -16.51
N PRO A 79 -7.21 -16.88 -16.95
CA PRO A 79 -6.96 -15.44 -17.02
C PRO A 79 -7.93 -14.69 -17.94
N GLU A 80 -8.55 -15.37 -18.90
CA GLU A 80 -9.56 -14.81 -19.81
C GLU A 80 -10.99 -14.85 -19.24
N TYR A 81 -11.20 -15.56 -18.13
CA TYR A 81 -12.50 -15.56 -17.45
C TYR A 81 -12.86 -14.13 -17.07
N SER A 82 -14.03 -13.70 -17.52
CA SER A 82 -14.49 -12.33 -17.37
C SER A 82 -15.72 -12.26 -16.49
N ILE A 83 -15.76 -11.23 -15.65
CA ILE A 83 -16.93 -10.88 -14.84
C ILE A 83 -17.40 -9.47 -15.20
N ASN A 84 -18.69 -9.20 -15.03
CA ASN A 84 -19.20 -7.84 -15.08
C ASN A 84 -18.99 -7.18 -13.71
N ASP A 85 -17.97 -6.35 -13.61
CA ASP A 85 -17.69 -5.54 -12.44
C ASP A 85 -18.60 -4.31 -12.43
N THR A 86 -19.52 -4.28 -11.46
CA THR A 86 -20.46 -3.18 -11.23
C THR A 86 -19.92 -2.13 -10.27
N GLY A 87 -18.69 -2.29 -9.78
CA GLY A 87 -18.02 -1.43 -8.80
C GLY A 87 -18.38 -1.73 -7.34
N VAL A 88 -19.35 -2.63 -7.10
CA VAL A 88 -19.85 -2.95 -5.76
C VAL A 88 -20.25 -4.42 -5.64
N ILE A 89 -19.75 -5.07 -4.59
CA ILE A 89 -20.17 -6.43 -4.22
C ILE A 89 -21.09 -6.38 -3.00
N TRP A 90 -21.99 -7.37 -2.91
CA TRP A 90 -22.88 -7.54 -1.77
C TRP A 90 -22.53 -8.84 -1.05
N MET A 91 -22.27 -8.76 0.25
CA MET A 91 -21.94 -9.92 1.08
C MET A 91 -22.92 -10.05 2.24
N GLY A 92 -23.15 -11.30 2.68
CA GLY A 92 -24.14 -11.63 3.72
C GLY A 92 -25.55 -11.89 3.17
N SER A 93 -26.50 -12.20 4.07
CA SER A 93 -27.90 -12.48 3.72
C SER A 93 -28.89 -11.84 4.71
N GLY A 94 -30.14 -11.66 4.27
CA GLY A 94 -31.19 -11.06 5.09
C GLY A 94 -30.78 -9.69 5.65
N SER A 95 -30.99 -9.48 6.94
CA SER A 95 -30.63 -8.23 7.65
C SER A 95 -29.11 -8.00 7.79
N SER A 96 -28.27 -8.99 7.51
CA SER A 96 -26.80 -8.87 7.57
C SER A 96 -26.16 -8.45 6.24
N LYS A 97 -26.95 -8.33 5.17
CA LYS A 97 -26.45 -7.99 3.82
C LYS A 97 -25.82 -6.60 3.82
N LYS A 98 -24.54 -6.51 3.44
CA LYS A 98 -23.76 -5.27 3.33
C LYS A 98 -23.12 -5.15 1.95
N SER A 99 -23.00 -3.91 1.46
CA SER A 99 -22.28 -3.60 0.24
C SER A 99 -20.84 -3.17 0.52
N TYR A 100 -19.94 -3.51 -0.40
CA TYR A 100 -18.54 -3.13 -0.39
C TYR A 100 -18.19 -2.61 -1.79
N GLY A 101 -17.96 -1.31 -1.89
CA GLY A 101 -17.59 -0.65 -3.14
C GLY A 101 -16.09 -0.53 -3.31
N ASP A 102 -15.60 -0.64 -4.53
CA ASP A 102 -14.21 -0.34 -4.87
C ASP A 102 -13.92 1.18 -4.85
N ALA A 103 -12.68 1.55 -5.15
CA ALA A 103 -12.25 2.95 -5.14
C ALA A 103 -12.95 3.82 -6.21
N ILE A 104 -13.28 3.26 -7.37
CA ILE A 104 -13.93 3.98 -8.47
C ILE A 104 -15.40 4.21 -8.16
N TRP A 105 -16.10 3.18 -7.69
CA TRP A 105 -17.48 3.27 -7.22
C TRP A 105 -17.62 4.28 -6.09
N ASN A 106 -16.72 4.26 -5.10
CA ASN A 106 -16.80 5.18 -3.97
C ASN A 106 -16.51 6.62 -4.35
N LYS A 107 -15.71 6.88 -5.39
CA LYS A 107 -15.38 8.22 -5.86
C LYS A 107 -16.44 8.81 -6.80
N SER A 108 -16.96 8.03 -7.74
CA SER A 108 -17.78 8.57 -8.84
C SER A 108 -19.01 7.73 -9.19
N ARG A 109 -19.27 6.62 -8.48
CA ARG A 109 -20.31 5.65 -8.83
C ARG A 109 -20.15 5.04 -10.24
N ALA A 110 -18.94 5.13 -10.81
CA ALA A 110 -18.57 4.44 -12.04
C ALA A 110 -18.21 2.98 -11.76
N ASN A 111 -17.96 2.22 -12.83
CA ASN A 111 -17.57 0.81 -12.78
C ASN A 111 -16.56 0.49 -13.89
N HIS A 112 -15.99 -0.71 -13.83
CA HIS A 112 -15.02 -1.20 -14.83
C HIS A 112 -15.67 -2.00 -15.97
N GLY A 113 -16.96 -2.34 -15.87
CA GLY A 113 -17.69 -3.11 -16.86
C GLY A 113 -17.20 -4.56 -16.93
N THR A 114 -17.08 -5.14 -18.12
CA THR A 114 -16.52 -6.49 -18.26
C THR A 114 -15.00 -6.47 -18.04
N VAL A 115 -14.53 -7.31 -17.10
CA VAL A 115 -13.14 -7.35 -16.63
C VAL A 115 -12.66 -8.80 -16.55
N ASN A 116 -11.51 -9.09 -17.19
CA ASN A 116 -10.73 -10.32 -17.00
C ASN A 116 -9.50 -10.04 -16.12
N LEU A 117 -8.64 -11.04 -15.88
CA LEU A 117 -7.49 -10.85 -14.98
C LEU A 117 -6.52 -9.75 -15.48
N TYR A 118 -6.28 -9.68 -16.78
CA TYR A 118 -5.40 -8.67 -17.37
C TYR A 118 -5.93 -7.25 -17.14
N LYS A 119 -7.21 -7.02 -17.45
CA LYS A 119 -7.85 -5.72 -17.23
C LYS A 119 -7.92 -5.36 -15.74
N ALA A 120 -8.14 -6.33 -14.86
CA ALA A 120 -8.17 -6.11 -13.41
C ALA A 120 -6.82 -5.65 -12.82
N ILE A 121 -5.71 -6.01 -13.46
CA ILE A 121 -4.36 -5.56 -13.08
C ILE A 121 -4.05 -4.20 -13.71
N GLN A 122 -4.52 -3.96 -14.94
CA GLN A 122 -4.28 -2.72 -15.68
C GLN A 122 -5.00 -1.50 -15.08
N GLU A 123 -6.21 -1.69 -14.56
CA GLU A 123 -7.10 -0.64 -14.03
C GLU A 123 -7.24 -0.66 -12.49
#